data_AF-A0A835NLV7-F1
#
_entry.id   AF-A0A835NLV7-F1
#
_cell.length_a   1.000
_cell.length_b   1.000
_cell.length_c   1.000
_cell.angle_alpha   90.00
_cell.angle_beta   90.00
_cell.angle_gamma   90.00
#
_symmetry.space_group_name_H-M   'P 1'
#
loop_
_entity.id
_entity.type
_entity.pdbx_description
1 polymer ?
#
loop_
_entity_poly.entity_id
_entity_poly.type
_entity_poly.pdbx_seq_one_letter_code
_entity_poly.pdbx_strand_id
1 'polypeptide(L)'
;ELTFGTSDGELGQLLESPAGVCGVVLGCQEASLARLSAHMQEELVGPEERQQLLQAELAGKRWAELGVLDPQPCCQSGDAWYFRVGFTFEHSQLQFAAKVPKPCCSSLGVQSSLGTHCSIQRLLGHFTDRLPQELVLPGIPGKQSQGPSREEPACRAPQPVLQVLLCAEVPQQTLADFVKASHTLHRTSPGHYERLGCLLLLQLCMGLEHLRVQNVAQGDLCPENLLLVQCPCPPRGQQGQRELPGLSLPRLLISSFFKVQEKQRPCSSSQEQDWSQGLAAPSPPAAAELNVGRLIYQILHVDISLENILGFRSKRLPEIPSLSIYSAGLKRLATLLLHRDPHQRVSIEQARGILQVLLWGPRQELFARSRKSLGLLQSWLQVKRALLLLRFAENSAGARASPGLEEWLCCQYFLGVTEHTLYQVTQVLYAP
;
A
#
# COMPACT_ATOMS: atom_id res chain seq x y z
N GLU A 1 6.46 18.51 -28.41
CA GLU A 1 6.92 17.19 -27.92
C GLU A 1 7.60 16.48 -29.07
N LEU A 2 8.78 15.90 -28.86
CA LEU A 2 9.53 15.24 -29.92
C LEU A 2 8.99 13.82 -30.12
N THR A 3 8.65 13.49 -31.37
CA THR A 3 8.15 12.17 -31.77
C THR A 3 8.90 11.71 -33.01
N PHE A 4 8.71 10.46 -33.42
CA PHE A 4 9.28 9.96 -34.68
C PHE A 4 8.82 10.79 -35.91
N GLY A 5 7.66 11.43 -35.83
CA GLY A 5 7.14 12.31 -36.88
C GLY A 5 7.60 13.77 -36.78
N THR A 6 8.48 14.12 -35.85
CA THR A 6 9.00 15.49 -35.73
C THR A 6 9.80 15.87 -36.98
N SER A 7 9.58 17.10 -37.48
CA SER A 7 10.25 17.58 -38.68
C SER A 7 11.74 17.84 -38.45
N ASP A 8 12.56 17.57 -39.48
CA ASP A 8 14.02 17.76 -39.41
C ASP A 8 14.43 19.20 -39.07
N GLY A 9 13.61 20.19 -39.46
CA GLY A 9 13.86 21.60 -39.15
C GLY A 9 13.78 21.93 -37.66
N GLU A 10 12.90 21.24 -36.91
CA GLU A 10 12.78 21.38 -35.46
C GLU A 10 13.91 20.64 -34.71
N LEU A 11 14.47 19.59 -35.33
CA LEU A 11 15.62 18.85 -34.79
C LEU A 11 16.93 19.60 -35.00
N GLY A 12 17.08 20.36 -36.09
CA GLY A 12 18.33 20.97 -36.52
C GLY A 12 19.09 21.73 -35.43
N GLN A 13 18.43 22.63 -34.70
CA GLN A 13 19.06 23.43 -33.63
C GLN A 13 19.46 22.59 -32.41
N LEU A 14 18.81 21.46 -32.19
CA LEU A 14 19.05 20.60 -31.03
C LEU A 14 20.20 19.60 -31.26
N LEU A 15 20.56 19.36 -32.52
CA LEU A 15 21.61 18.42 -32.94
C LEU A 15 22.99 19.08 -33.09
N GLU A 16 23.11 20.40 -32.88
CA GLU A 16 24.35 21.17 -33.10
C GLU A 16 25.49 20.80 -32.13
N SER A 17 25.19 20.12 -31.01
CA SER A 17 26.22 19.63 -30.08
C SER A 17 25.87 18.25 -29.50
N PRO A 18 26.87 17.41 -29.18
CA PRO A 18 26.65 16.14 -28.49
C PRO A 18 25.91 16.30 -27.15
N ALA A 19 26.12 17.43 -26.47
CA ALA A 19 25.40 17.77 -25.24
C ALA A 19 23.91 18.07 -25.50
N GLY A 20 23.60 18.80 -26.58
CA GLY A 20 22.23 19.06 -27.01
C GLY A 20 21.48 17.77 -27.38
N VAL A 21 22.12 16.90 -28.15
CA VAL A 21 21.59 15.56 -28.49
C VAL A 21 21.30 14.76 -27.22
N CYS A 22 22.24 14.74 -26.27
CA CYS A 22 22.05 14.04 -25.00
C CYS A 22 20.86 14.61 -24.22
N GLY A 23 20.75 15.94 -24.12
CA GLY A 23 19.63 16.61 -23.46
C GLY A 23 18.28 16.23 -24.06
N VAL A 24 18.18 16.20 -25.40
CA VAL A 24 16.97 15.75 -26.11
C VAL A 24 16.61 14.32 -25.77
N VAL A 25 17.57 13.39 -25.88
CA VAL A 25 17.32 11.98 -25.60
C VAL A 25 16.85 11.78 -24.16
N LEU A 26 17.46 12.46 -23.20
CA LEU A 26 17.07 12.39 -21.79
C LEU A 26 15.65 12.93 -21.57
N GLY A 27 15.30 14.07 -22.18
CA GLY A 27 13.94 14.60 -22.13
C GLY A 27 12.91 13.63 -22.72
N CYS A 28 13.22 12.99 -23.85
CA CYS A 28 12.37 11.96 -24.45
C CYS A 28 12.21 10.74 -23.55
N GLN A 29 13.27 10.33 -22.83
CA GLN A 29 13.20 9.23 -21.88
C GLN A 29 12.26 9.55 -20.72
N GLU A 30 12.37 10.74 -20.12
CA GLU A 30 11.51 11.19 -19.02
C GLU A 30 10.04 11.26 -19.45
N ALA A 31 9.76 11.89 -20.59
CA ALA A 31 8.40 11.98 -21.13
C ALA A 31 7.80 10.61 -21.42
N SER A 32 8.58 9.69 -21.99
CA SER A 32 8.12 8.33 -22.29
C SER A 32 7.84 7.52 -21.03
N LEU A 33 8.70 7.62 -20.01
CA LEU A 33 8.45 7.01 -18.71
C LEU A 33 7.18 7.57 -18.06
N ALA A 34 6.90 8.87 -18.19
CA ALA A 34 5.73 9.50 -17.60
C ALA A 34 4.44 8.98 -18.24
N ARG A 35 4.40 8.88 -19.57
CA ARG A 35 3.26 8.31 -20.31
C ARG A 35 3.05 6.84 -19.98
N LEU A 36 4.12 6.03 -19.94
CA LEU A 36 4.02 4.61 -19.56
C LEU A 36 3.49 4.45 -18.14
N SER A 37 3.97 5.28 -17.20
CA SER A 37 3.51 5.22 -15.83
C SER A 37 2.04 5.63 -15.67
N ALA A 38 1.58 6.63 -16.43
CA ALA A 38 0.18 7.03 -16.42
C ALA A 38 -0.72 5.92 -16.97
N HIS A 39 -0.31 5.29 -18.07
CA HIS A 39 -1.03 4.16 -18.66
C HIS A 39 -1.12 2.96 -17.70
N MET A 40 -0.01 2.57 -17.07
CA MET A 40 -0.01 1.50 -16.06
C MET A 40 -0.91 1.84 -14.85
N GLN A 41 -0.94 3.09 -14.42
CA GLN A 41 -1.82 3.53 -13.34
C GLN A 41 -3.29 3.36 -13.72
N GLU A 42 -3.66 3.73 -14.96
CA GLU A 42 -5.01 3.54 -15.48
C GLU A 42 -5.40 2.05 -15.55
N GLU A 43 -4.49 1.16 -15.95
CA GLU A 43 -4.74 -0.28 -15.95
C GLU A 43 -4.93 -0.84 -14.51
N LEU A 44 -4.15 -0.35 -13.54
CA LEU A 44 -4.20 -0.83 -12.15
C LEU A 44 -5.41 -0.32 -11.35
N VAL A 45 -5.87 0.89 -11.66
CA VAL A 45 -6.87 1.63 -10.88
C VAL A 45 -8.22 1.69 -11.63
N GLY A 46 -8.21 1.56 -12.95
CA GLY A 46 -9.32 1.78 -13.88
C GLY A 46 -9.39 3.25 -14.36
N PRO A 47 -10.00 3.54 -15.52
CA PRO A 47 -10.22 4.90 -15.98
C PRO A 47 -11.16 5.67 -15.05
N GLU A 48 -10.85 6.94 -14.77
CA GLU A 48 -11.61 7.77 -13.81
C GLU A 48 -13.06 7.97 -14.22
N GLU A 49 -13.33 8.17 -15.52
CA GLU A 49 -14.69 8.34 -16.05
C GLU A 49 -15.58 7.12 -15.76
N ARG A 50 -15.06 5.92 -16.01
CA ARG A 50 -15.76 4.66 -15.71
C ARG A 50 -16.04 4.52 -14.21
N GLN A 51 -15.12 4.97 -13.36
CA GLN A 51 -15.30 4.94 -11.91
C GLN A 51 -16.40 5.89 -11.46
N GLN A 52 -16.46 7.11 -12.03
CA GLN A 52 -17.51 8.09 -11.72
C GLN A 52 -18.89 7.59 -12.15
N LEU A 53 -18.98 6.97 -13.34
CA LEU A 53 -20.22 6.35 -13.82
C LEU A 53 -20.68 5.22 -12.89
N LEU A 54 -19.75 4.34 -12.49
CA LEU A 54 -20.05 3.25 -11.55
C LEU A 54 -20.54 3.78 -10.19
N GLN A 55 -19.90 4.84 -9.68
CA GLN A 55 -20.31 5.48 -8.44
C GLN A 55 -21.72 6.09 -8.54
N ALA A 56 -22.07 6.69 -9.68
CA ALA A 56 -23.41 7.21 -9.93
C ALA A 56 -24.46 6.09 -9.99
N GLU A 57 -24.17 4.96 -10.65
CA GLU A 57 -25.08 3.81 -10.72
C GLU A 57 -25.31 3.13 -9.37
N LEU A 58 -24.28 3.08 -8.52
CA LEU A 58 -24.38 2.52 -7.17
C LEU A 58 -25.05 3.48 -6.17
N ALA A 59 -25.23 4.76 -6.52
CA ALA A 59 -25.84 5.73 -5.64
C ALA A 59 -27.29 5.34 -5.31
N GLY A 60 -27.60 5.22 -4.01
CA GLY A 60 -28.92 4.87 -3.53
C GLY A 60 -29.27 3.38 -3.58
N LYS A 61 -28.39 2.52 -4.13
CA LYS A 61 -28.55 1.05 -4.09
C LYS A 61 -28.35 0.52 -2.67
N ARG A 62 -29.00 -0.59 -2.37
CA ARG A 62 -28.99 -1.29 -1.08
C ARG A 62 -28.71 -2.78 -1.30
N TRP A 63 -28.86 -3.60 -0.25
CA TRP A 63 -28.63 -5.04 -0.36
C TRP A 63 -29.52 -5.74 -1.38
N ALA A 64 -30.76 -5.26 -1.58
CA ALA A 64 -31.71 -5.89 -2.50
C ALA A 64 -31.24 -5.84 -3.97
N GLU A 65 -30.45 -4.83 -4.35
CA GLU A 65 -29.91 -4.67 -5.70
C GLU A 65 -28.51 -5.29 -5.87
N LEU A 66 -27.93 -5.84 -4.80
CA LEU A 66 -26.60 -6.44 -4.80
C LEU A 66 -26.70 -7.96 -4.70
N GLY A 67 -26.01 -8.69 -5.57
CA GLY A 67 -25.92 -10.14 -5.47
C GLY A 67 -24.85 -10.55 -4.45
N VAL A 68 -25.23 -11.08 -3.29
CA VAL A 68 -24.27 -11.67 -2.36
C VAL A 68 -23.66 -12.92 -3.00
N LEU A 69 -22.34 -12.95 -3.18
CA LEU A 69 -21.65 -14.06 -3.85
C LEU A 69 -21.21 -15.14 -2.86
N ASP A 70 -20.87 -14.75 -1.62
CA ASP A 70 -20.48 -15.65 -0.55
C ASP A 70 -21.11 -15.18 0.78
N PRO A 71 -21.81 -16.06 1.53
CA PRO A 71 -22.35 -15.72 2.84
C PRO A 71 -21.27 -15.49 3.91
N GLN A 72 -20.05 -16.00 3.72
CA GLN A 72 -18.92 -15.78 4.62
C GLN A 72 -18.11 -14.54 4.21
N PRO A 73 -17.49 -13.83 5.16
CA PRO A 73 -16.62 -12.73 4.82
C PRO A 73 -15.36 -13.25 4.11
N CYS A 74 -15.00 -12.62 2.98
CA CYS A 74 -13.77 -12.95 2.25
C CYS A 74 -12.51 -12.42 2.94
N CYS A 75 -12.65 -11.41 3.82
CA CYS A 75 -11.58 -10.87 4.63
C CYS A 75 -12.14 -10.24 5.90
N GLN A 76 -11.38 -10.33 7.01
CA GLN A 76 -11.72 -9.71 8.28
C GLN A 76 -10.57 -8.80 8.71
N SER A 77 -10.78 -7.48 8.65
CA SER A 77 -9.82 -6.50 9.16
C SER A 77 -10.04 -6.27 10.65
N GLY A 78 -9.19 -5.44 11.28
CA GLY A 78 -9.40 -4.96 12.63
C GLY A 78 -10.77 -4.26 12.80
N ASP A 79 -11.13 -3.43 11.82
CA ASP A 79 -12.29 -2.52 11.87
C ASP A 79 -13.58 -3.00 11.19
N ALA A 80 -13.53 -4.04 10.34
CA ALA A 80 -14.68 -4.44 9.52
C ALA A 80 -14.65 -5.91 9.07
N TRP A 81 -15.79 -6.36 8.55
CA TRP A 81 -15.93 -7.58 7.76
C TRP A 81 -16.15 -7.21 6.28
N TYR A 82 -15.50 -7.92 5.37
CA TYR A 82 -15.63 -7.70 3.93
C TYR A 82 -16.37 -8.87 3.28
N PHE A 83 -17.44 -8.58 2.55
CA PHE A 83 -18.22 -9.56 1.80
C PHE A 83 -18.09 -9.32 0.31
N ARG A 84 -17.98 -10.39 -0.48
CA ARG A 84 -17.92 -10.27 -1.94
C ARG A 84 -19.35 -10.14 -2.49
N VAL A 85 -19.61 -9.05 -3.19
CA VAL A 85 -20.91 -8.75 -3.79
C VAL A 85 -20.76 -8.53 -5.29
N GLY A 86 -21.79 -8.91 -6.05
CA GLY A 86 -21.90 -8.73 -7.49
C GLY A 86 -22.89 -7.63 -7.83
N PHE A 87 -22.62 -6.89 -8.90
CA PHE A 87 -23.55 -5.94 -9.47
C PHE A 87 -23.36 -5.84 -10.99
N THR A 88 -24.49 -5.83 -11.71
CA THR A 88 -24.51 -5.77 -13.17
C THR A 88 -24.32 -4.34 -13.63
N PHE A 89 -23.27 -4.07 -14.39
CA PHE A 89 -22.97 -2.75 -14.96
C PHE A 89 -22.59 -2.89 -16.43
N GLU A 90 -23.25 -2.14 -17.32
CA GLU A 90 -22.97 -2.14 -18.77
C GLU A 90 -22.87 -3.57 -19.38
N HIS A 91 -23.74 -4.48 -18.95
CA HIS A 91 -23.78 -5.89 -19.38
C HIS A 91 -22.65 -6.79 -18.87
N SER A 92 -21.83 -6.31 -17.94
CA SER A 92 -20.80 -7.09 -17.24
C SER A 92 -21.17 -7.30 -15.77
N GLN A 93 -20.93 -8.50 -15.26
CA GLN A 93 -21.00 -8.77 -13.82
C GLN A 93 -19.71 -8.27 -13.16
N LEU A 94 -19.81 -7.18 -12.41
CA LEU A 94 -18.70 -6.65 -11.62
C LEU A 94 -18.75 -7.21 -10.20
N GLN A 95 -17.57 -7.37 -9.59
CA GLN A 95 -17.44 -7.82 -8.21
C GLN A 95 -16.83 -6.72 -7.35
N PHE A 96 -17.43 -6.50 -6.18
CA PHE A 96 -17.07 -5.47 -5.22
C PHE A 96 -16.98 -6.06 -3.82
N ALA A 97 -16.44 -5.27 -2.88
CA ALA A 97 -16.49 -5.60 -1.48
C ALA A 97 -17.49 -4.73 -0.74
N ALA A 98 -18.44 -5.37 -0.04
CA ALA A 98 -19.24 -4.71 0.96
C ALA A 98 -18.50 -4.76 2.30
N LYS A 99 -17.96 -3.62 2.74
CA LYS A 99 -17.33 -3.43 4.03
C LYS A 99 -18.39 -3.11 5.08
N VAL A 100 -18.56 -4.02 6.02
CA VAL A 100 -19.46 -3.89 7.17
C VAL A 100 -18.62 -3.57 8.41
N PRO A 101 -18.64 -2.33 8.94
CA PRO A 101 -17.84 -1.95 10.11
C PRO A 101 -18.26 -2.74 11.35
N LYS A 102 -17.28 -3.08 12.19
CA LYS A 102 -17.54 -3.69 13.50
C LYS A 102 -18.16 -2.67 14.46
N PRO A 103 -18.92 -3.12 15.48
CA PRO A 103 -19.40 -2.23 16.53
C PRO A 103 -18.26 -1.39 17.12
N CYS A 104 -18.50 -0.11 17.38
CA CYS A 104 -17.53 0.88 17.87
C CYS A 104 -16.50 1.41 16.85
N CYS A 105 -16.48 0.91 15.61
CA CYS A 105 -15.64 1.44 14.54
C CYS A 105 -16.48 2.30 13.57
N SER A 106 -16.43 3.63 13.71
CA SER A 106 -17.09 4.56 12.79
C SER A 106 -16.07 5.21 11.85
N SER A 107 -16.03 4.77 10.58
CA SER A 107 -15.20 5.36 9.52
C SER A 107 -15.97 6.40 8.69
N LEU A 108 -16.68 7.31 9.36
CA LEU A 108 -17.58 8.26 8.70
C LEU A 108 -16.84 9.53 8.28
N GLY A 109 -16.78 9.76 6.95
CA GLY A 109 -16.64 11.11 6.39
C GLY A 109 -15.25 11.58 5.97
N VAL A 110 -14.31 10.68 5.64
CA VAL A 110 -12.97 11.08 5.13
C VAL A 110 -12.60 10.48 3.78
N GLN A 111 -13.10 9.29 3.44
CA GLN A 111 -12.64 8.58 2.24
C GLN A 111 -13.08 9.23 0.91
N SER A 112 -14.19 9.97 0.86
CA SER A 112 -14.72 10.53 -0.39
C SER A 112 -13.92 11.72 -0.94
N SER A 113 -13.06 12.35 -0.13
CA SER A 113 -12.26 13.52 -0.53
C SER A 113 -10.78 13.22 -0.78
N LEU A 114 -10.37 11.95 -0.74
CA LEU A 114 -8.96 11.56 -0.75
C LEU A 114 -8.34 11.46 -2.16
N GLY A 115 -9.13 11.58 -3.24
CA GLY A 115 -8.64 11.31 -4.59
C GLY A 115 -8.30 9.83 -4.82
N THR A 116 -8.02 9.46 -6.07
CA THR A 116 -7.66 8.11 -6.46
C THR A 116 -6.17 7.85 -6.18
N HIS A 117 -5.85 6.79 -5.45
CA HIS A 117 -4.46 6.38 -5.21
C HIS A 117 -4.35 4.85 -5.13
N CYS A 118 -3.25 4.29 -5.68
CA CYS A 118 -3.06 2.84 -5.78
C CYS A 118 -3.04 2.12 -4.41
N SER A 119 -2.67 2.82 -3.34
CA SER A 119 -2.51 2.24 -1.99
C SER A 119 -3.57 2.69 -0.98
N ILE A 120 -4.63 3.34 -1.42
CA ILE A 120 -5.74 3.80 -0.56
C ILE A 120 -7.00 3.06 -0.98
N GLN A 121 -7.75 2.52 -0.03
CA GLN A 121 -9.02 1.84 -0.32
C GLN A 121 -10.02 2.83 -0.92
N ARG A 122 -10.62 2.46 -2.06
CA ARG A 122 -11.58 3.30 -2.74
C ARG A 122 -12.99 3.01 -2.24
N LEU A 123 -13.73 4.08 -1.96
CA LEU A 123 -15.14 4.03 -1.61
C LEU A 123 -15.98 4.40 -2.84
N LEU A 124 -16.81 3.47 -3.29
CA LEU A 124 -17.78 3.67 -4.37
C LEU A 124 -19.10 4.28 -3.85
N GLY A 125 -19.46 3.99 -2.60
CA GLY A 125 -20.70 4.48 -2.02
C GLY A 125 -20.92 3.94 -0.62
N HIS A 126 -21.99 4.39 0.03
CA HIS A 126 -22.41 3.86 1.31
C HIS A 126 -23.91 3.87 1.43
N PHE A 127 -24.44 2.96 2.24
CA PHE A 127 -25.85 2.92 2.59
C PHE A 127 -26.00 2.38 4.02
N THR A 128 -27.21 2.47 4.56
CA THR A 128 -27.54 1.89 5.87
C THR A 128 -28.77 1.02 5.69
N ASP A 129 -28.64 -0.26 6.00
CA ASP A 129 -29.70 -1.24 5.76
C ASP A 129 -29.61 -2.43 6.72
N ARG A 130 -30.66 -3.24 6.76
CA ARG A 130 -30.68 -4.51 7.50
C ARG A 130 -29.78 -5.51 6.79
N LEU A 131 -28.88 -6.14 7.53
CA LEU A 131 -28.00 -7.17 6.98
C LEU A 131 -28.82 -8.36 6.48
N PRO A 132 -28.57 -8.91 5.27
CA PRO A 132 -29.22 -10.14 4.80
C PRO A 132 -29.07 -11.31 5.77
N GLN A 133 -30.07 -12.21 5.85
CA GLN A 133 -30.07 -13.37 6.77
C GLN A 133 -29.00 -14.42 6.44
N GLU A 134 -28.59 -14.46 5.18
CA GLU A 134 -27.56 -15.36 4.69
C GLU A 134 -26.14 -14.95 5.11
N LEU A 135 -25.90 -13.67 5.42
CA LEU A 135 -24.57 -13.21 5.81
C LEU A 135 -24.22 -13.62 7.24
N VAL A 136 -23.03 -14.20 7.40
CA VAL A 136 -22.49 -14.61 8.68
C VAL A 136 -21.48 -13.56 9.17
N LEU A 137 -21.68 -13.06 10.39
CA LEU A 137 -20.73 -12.16 11.06
C LEU A 137 -19.95 -12.93 12.14
N PRO A 138 -18.67 -13.29 11.89
CA PRO A 138 -17.83 -13.97 12.87
C PRO A 138 -17.58 -13.09 14.10
N GLY A 139 -17.73 -13.66 15.30
CA GLY A 139 -17.32 -13.02 16.56
C GLY A 139 -18.35 -12.11 17.24
N ILE A 140 -19.60 -12.07 16.78
CA ILE A 140 -20.69 -11.50 17.59
C ILE A 140 -21.13 -12.56 18.60
N PRO A 141 -20.94 -12.36 19.92
CA PRO A 141 -21.37 -13.33 20.92
C PRO A 141 -22.88 -13.53 20.84
N GLY A 142 -23.32 -14.71 20.42
CA GLY A 142 -24.74 -15.05 20.38
C GLY A 142 -25.16 -16.30 19.60
N LYS A 143 -24.35 -16.87 18.69
CA LYS A 143 -24.79 -18.03 17.88
C LYS A 143 -23.69 -19.06 17.55
N GLN A 144 -22.89 -19.46 18.53
CA GLN A 144 -22.06 -20.67 18.40
C GLN A 144 -22.17 -21.53 19.66
N SER A 145 -23.36 -22.09 19.86
CA SER A 145 -23.64 -23.22 20.74
C SER A 145 -25.03 -23.75 20.40
N GLN A 146 -25.19 -24.36 19.23
CA GLN A 146 -26.33 -25.25 19.00
C GLN A 146 -25.89 -26.66 19.40
N GLY A 147 -26.12 -27.00 20.66
CA GLY A 147 -26.31 -28.39 21.05
C GLY A 147 -27.61 -28.93 20.43
N PRO A 148 -27.77 -30.25 20.31
CA PRO A 148 -28.94 -30.85 19.68
C PRO A 148 -30.10 -30.85 20.69
N SER A 149 -30.82 -29.74 20.80
CA SER A 149 -32.10 -29.70 21.50
C SER A 149 -33.14 -29.00 20.64
N ARG A 150 -34.10 -29.82 20.22
CA ARG A 150 -35.29 -29.55 19.44
C ARG A 150 -36.23 -28.65 20.25
N GLU A 151 -36.36 -27.38 19.86
CA GLU A 151 -37.52 -26.51 20.11
C GLU A 151 -37.36 -25.24 19.25
N GLU A 152 -38.39 -24.91 18.47
CA GLU A 152 -38.42 -23.69 17.65
C GLU A 152 -38.43 -22.44 18.54
N PRO A 153 -37.54 -21.44 18.33
CA PRO A 153 -37.71 -20.15 18.98
C PRO A 153 -38.62 -19.27 18.12
N ALA A 154 -39.84 -19.06 18.62
CA ALA A 154 -40.69 -17.95 18.25
C ALA A 154 -39.95 -16.61 18.49
N CYS A 155 -40.11 -15.69 17.53
CA CYS A 155 -39.50 -14.35 17.47
C CYS A 155 -37.96 -14.33 17.30
N ARG A 156 -37.51 -14.49 16.03
CA ARG A 156 -36.14 -14.20 15.60
C ARG A 156 -35.79 -12.74 15.95
N ALA A 157 -34.70 -12.52 16.68
CA ALA A 157 -34.22 -11.17 17.00
C ALA A 157 -34.06 -10.33 15.72
N PRO A 158 -34.50 -9.06 15.70
CA PRO A 158 -34.36 -8.20 14.54
C PRO A 158 -32.88 -8.06 14.16
N GLN A 159 -32.57 -8.27 12.88
CA GLN A 159 -31.20 -8.11 12.39
C GLN A 159 -30.73 -6.67 12.58
N PRO A 160 -29.44 -6.47 12.91
CA PRO A 160 -28.92 -5.12 13.11
C PRO A 160 -28.98 -4.35 11.79
N VAL A 161 -29.45 -3.10 11.89
CA VAL A 161 -29.30 -2.11 10.82
C VAL A 161 -27.88 -1.57 10.93
N LEU A 162 -27.06 -1.83 9.91
CA LEU A 162 -25.65 -1.46 9.89
C LEU A 162 -25.36 -0.55 8.70
N GLN A 163 -24.39 0.35 8.88
CA GLN A 163 -23.81 1.07 7.76
C GLN A 163 -22.97 0.09 6.94
N VAL A 164 -23.07 0.18 5.62
CA VAL A 164 -22.31 -0.63 4.68
C VAL A 164 -21.58 0.32 3.74
N LEU A 165 -20.29 0.07 3.54
CA LEU A 165 -19.44 0.81 2.62
C LEU A 165 -19.14 -0.08 1.41
N LEU A 166 -19.42 0.40 0.20
CA LEU A 166 -19.11 -0.32 -1.03
C LEU A 166 -17.71 0.07 -1.50
N CYS A 167 -16.82 -0.90 -1.61
CA CYS A 167 -15.43 -0.71 -2.03
C CYS A 167 -15.20 -1.35 -3.39
N ALA A 168 -14.43 -0.68 -4.25
CA ALA A 168 -14.11 -1.16 -5.60
C ALA A 168 -13.27 -2.45 -5.54
N GLU A 169 -12.37 -2.52 -4.57
CA GLU A 169 -11.43 -3.61 -4.43
C GLU A 169 -11.91 -4.69 -3.46
N VAL A 170 -11.78 -5.95 -3.88
CA VAL A 170 -12.07 -7.11 -3.03
C VAL A 170 -10.79 -7.59 -2.33
N PRO A 171 -10.66 -7.41 -1.00
CA PRO A 171 -9.50 -7.91 -0.26
C PRO A 171 -9.50 -9.44 -0.22
N GLN A 172 -8.31 -10.02 -0.37
CA GLN A 172 -8.09 -11.46 -0.23
C GLN A 172 -7.71 -11.85 1.20
N GLN A 173 -6.93 -11.00 1.86
CA GLN A 173 -6.46 -11.20 3.22
C GLN A 173 -5.92 -9.88 3.78
N THR A 174 -5.65 -9.82 5.09
CA THR A 174 -4.91 -8.71 5.70
C THR A 174 -3.40 -8.93 5.61
N LEU A 175 -2.61 -7.89 5.84
CA LEU A 175 -1.15 -8.03 6.00
C LEU A 175 -0.82 -8.92 7.21
N ALA A 176 -1.60 -8.85 8.29
CA ALA A 176 -1.43 -9.71 9.45
C ALA A 176 -1.54 -11.20 9.09
N ASP A 177 -2.59 -11.56 8.34
CA ASP A 177 -2.84 -12.94 7.90
C ASP A 177 -1.72 -13.42 6.97
N PHE A 178 -1.29 -12.55 6.05
CA PHE A 178 -0.18 -12.85 5.14
C PHE A 178 1.13 -13.11 5.90
N VAL A 179 1.50 -12.24 6.84
CA VAL A 179 2.70 -12.43 7.67
C VAL A 179 2.61 -13.74 8.44
N LYS A 180 1.47 -14.01 9.08
CA LYS A 180 1.26 -15.26 9.83
C LYS A 180 1.41 -16.51 8.95
N ALA A 181 0.91 -16.47 7.70
CA ALA A 181 0.98 -17.61 6.78
C ALA A 181 2.36 -17.76 6.10
N SER A 182 3.16 -16.70 6.02
CA SER A 182 4.38 -16.64 5.19
C SER A 182 5.68 -17.00 5.93
N HIS A 183 5.60 -17.49 7.17
CA HIS A 183 6.79 -17.89 7.94
C HIS A 183 7.62 -18.98 7.25
N THR A 184 6.97 -19.98 6.65
CA THR A 184 7.65 -21.05 5.91
C THR A 184 8.32 -20.52 4.63
N LEU A 185 7.67 -19.57 3.96
CA LEU A 185 8.19 -18.89 2.78
C LEU A 185 9.43 -18.06 3.12
N HIS A 186 9.38 -17.27 4.20
CA HIS A 186 10.52 -16.48 4.65
C HIS A 186 11.73 -17.36 4.96
N ARG A 187 11.52 -18.53 5.59
CA ARG A 187 12.59 -19.49 5.88
C ARG A 187 13.16 -20.16 4.62
N THR A 188 12.33 -20.43 3.62
CA THR A 188 12.74 -21.18 2.42
C THR A 188 13.38 -20.27 1.36
N SER A 189 12.88 -19.04 1.21
CA SER A 189 13.31 -18.10 0.18
C SER A 189 13.41 -16.67 0.73
N PRO A 190 14.30 -16.41 1.71
CA PRO A 190 14.35 -15.14 2.43
C PRO A 190 14.54 -13.92 1.52
N GLY A 191 15.39 -14.02 0.50
CA GLY A 191 15.58 -12.91 -0.46
C GLY A 191 14.33 -12.55 -1.25
N HIS A 192 13.51 -13.52 -1.65
CA HIS A 192 12.27 -13.24 -2.38
C HIS A 192 11.21 -12.66 -1.44
N TYR A 193 11.12 -13.21 -0.23
CA TYR A 193 10.18 -12.74 0.79
C TYR A 193 10.50 -11.31 1.26
N GLU A 194 11.75 -11.03 1.61
CA GLU A 194 12.16 -9.70 2.05
C GLU A 194 12.03 -8.66 0.92
N ARG A 195 12.25 -9.05 -0.35
CA ARG A 195 11.96 -8.19 -1.50
C ARG A 195 10.48 -7.82 -1.56
N LEU A 196 9.60 -8.82 -1.40
CA LEU A 196 8.16 -8.59 -1.35
C LEU A 196 7.78 -7.68 -0.17
N GLY A 197 8.39 -7.89 1.00
CA GLY A 197 8.27 -7.00 2.15
C GLY A 197 8.65 -5.54 1.81
N CYS A 198 9.77 -5.33 1.11
CA CYS A 198 10.17 -4.01 0.64
C CYS A 198 9.13 -3.38 -0.30
N LEU A 199 8.55 -4.15 -1.22
CA LEU A 199 7.51 -3.67 -2.14
C LEU A 199 6.21 -3.31 -1.42
N LEU A 200 5.80 -4.08 -0.41
CA LEU A 200 4.62 -3.78 0.42
C LEU A 200 4.84 -2.51 1.25
N LEU A 201 6.01 -2.38 1.88
CA LEU A 201 6.38 -1.19 2.65
C LEU A 201 6.48 0.05 1.74
N LEU A 202 6.95 -0.11 0.50
CA LEU A 202 7.01 0.97 -0.47
C LEU A 202 5.61 1.50 -0.81
N GLN A 203 4.66 0.59 -1.11
CA GLN A 203 3.27 0.95 -1.34
C GLN A 203 2.66 1.67 -0.13
N LEU A 204 2.94 1.19 1.08
CA LEU A 204 2.51 1.83 2.31
C LEU A 204 3.06 3.26 2.44
N CYS A 205 4.37 3.46 2.23
CA CYS A 205 4.98 4.79 2.31
C CYS A 205 4.38 5.77 1.29
N MET A 206 4.14 5.31 0.06
CA MET A 206 3.47 6.12 -0.98
C MET A 206 2.04 6.51 -0.55
N GLY A 207 1.27 5.55 -0.01
CA GLY A 207 -0.06 5.83 0.53
C GLY A 207 -0.05 6.82 1.69
N LEU A 208 0.90 6.68 2.62
CA LEU A 208 1.04 7.59 3.76
C LEU A 208 1.45 9.01 3.36
N GLU A 209 2.34 9.16 2.37
CA GLU A 209 2.69 10.46 1.80
C GLU A 209 1.46 11.15 1.20
N HIS A 210 0.65 10.42 0.45
CA HIS A 210 -0.59 10.95 -0.12
C HIS A 210 -1.58 11.41 0.95
N LEU A 211 -1.79 10.61 2.00
CA LEU A 211 -2.67 10.98 3.12
C LEU A 211 -2.19 12.22 3.87
N ARG A 212 -0.86 12.36 4.03
CA ARG A 212 -0.25 13.53 4.65
C ARG A 212 -0.51 14.79 3.83
N VAL A 213 -0.40 14.73 2.50
CA VAL A 213 -0.71 15.86 1.60
C VAL A 213 -2.18 16.28 1.72
N GLN A 214 -3.07 15.31 1.91
CA GLN A 214 -4.51 15.56 2.08
C GLN A 214 -4.90 15.98 3.52
N ASN A 215 -3.93 16.19 4.42
CA ASN A 215 -4.15 16.53 5.84
C ASN A 215 -5.12 15.58 6.56
N VAL A 216 -5.14 14.31 6.15
CA VAL A 216 -6.00 13.30 6.77
C VAL A 216 -5.30 12.69 7.97
N ALA A 217 -5.96 12.80 9.13
CA ALA A 217 -5.54 12.11 10.34
C ALA A 217 -5.42 10.61 10.05
N GLN A 218 -4.22 10.07 10.30
CA GLN A 218 -3.93 8.67 10.05
C GLN A 218 -4.72 7.84 11.07
N GLY A 219 -5.42 6.81 10.57
CA GLY A 219 -6.02 5.81 11.44
C GLY A 219 -4.97 4.92 12.10
N ASP A 220 -5.41 3.87 12.78
CA ASP A 220 -4.52 2.89 13.39
C ASP A 220 -3.80 2.06 12.30
N LEU A 221 -2.52 2.37 12.07
CA LEU A 221 -1.64 1.70 11.12
C LEU A 221 -1.12 0.39 11.72
N CYS A 222 -1.99 -0.61 11.77
CA CYS A 222 -1.65 -1.97 12.18
C CYS A 222 -1.78 -2.95 10.99
N PRO A 223 -1.03 -4.07 10.98
CA PRO A 223 -1.12 -5.09 9.94
C PRO A 223 -2.55 -5.58 9.64
N GLU A 224 -3.42 -5.58 10.66
CA GLU A 224 -4.82 -6.03 10.58
C GLU A 224 -5.71 -5.05 9.80
N ASN A 225 -5.27 -3.79 9.64
CA ASN A 225 -5.97 -2.74 8.90
C ASN A 225 -5.32 -2.45 7.53
N LEU A 226 -4.35 -3.26 7.12
CA LEU A 226 -3.73 -3.19 5.79
C LEU A 226 -4.24 -4.37 4.96
N LEU A 227 -4.94 -4.07 3.86
CA LEU A 227 -5.56 -5.08 3.02
C LEU A 227 -4.67 -5.43 1.84
N LEU A 228 -4.64 -6.72 1.49
CA LEU A 228 -3.96 -7.20 0.29
C LEU A 228 -5.01 -7.60 -0.76
N VAL A 229 -4.90 -6.99 -1.94
CA VAL A 229 -5.80 -7.19 -3.08
C VAL A 229 -4.99 -7.73 -4.25
N GLN A 230 -5.57 -8.64 -5.02
CA GLN A 230 -4.95 -9.12 -6.24
C GLN A 230 -5.03 -8.05 -7.33
N CYS A 231 -3.89 -7.75 -7.97
CA CYS A 231 -3.87 -6.89 -9.13
C CYS A 231 -4.68 -7.53 -10.28
N PRO A 232 -5.42 -6.74 -11.08
CA PRO A 232 -6.04 -7.25 -12.29
C PRO A 232 -4.94 -7.66 -13.27
N CYS A 233 -4.59 -8.95 -13.29
CA CYS A 233 -3.71 -9.51 -14.32
C CYS A 233 -4.57 -9.89 -15.53
N PRO A 234 -4.13 -9.63 -16.77
CA PRO A 234 -4.80 -10.17 -17.93
C PRO A 234 -4.82 -11.72 -17.86
N PRO A 235 -5.86 -12.38 -18.39
CA PRO A 235 -5.94 -13.84 -18.39
C PRO A 235 -4.71 -14.41 -19.08
N ARG A 236 -3.88 -15.10 -18.32
CA ARG A 236 -2.59 -15.63 -18.78
C ARG A 236 -2.85 -16.73 -19.81
N GLY A 237 -2.59 -16.44 -21.07
CA GLY A 237 -2.39 -17.46 -22.10
C GLY A 237 -1.31 -18.43 -21.64
N GLN A 238 -1.51 -19.71 -21.93
CA GLN A 238 -0.71 -20.85 -21.48
C GLN A 238 0.81 -20.65 -21.64
N GLN A 239 1.50 -20.19 -20.60
CA GLN A 239 2.94 -20.38 -20.46
C GLN A 239 3.35 -20.33 -18.99
N GLY A 240 3.67 -21.51 -18.46
CA GLY A 240 4.29 -21.65 -17.15
C GLY A 240 5.71 -21.11 -17.16
N GLN A 241 6.12 -20.51 -16.05
CA GLN A 241 7.25 -20.97 -15.23
C GLN A 241 7.55 -19.97 -14.09
N ARG A 242 7.70 -20.52 -12.87
CA ARG A 242 8.47 -20.00 -11.73
C ARG A 242 8.01 -18.72 -11.02
N GLU A 243 6.77 -18.67 -10.56
CA GLU A 243 6.51 -17.95 -9.30
C GLU A 243 6.10 -18.99 -8.27
N LEU A 244 6.85 -19.08 -7.17
CA LEU A 244 6.47 -19.97 -6.08
C LEU A 244 5.10 -19.49 -5.55
N PRO A 245 4.18 -20.41 -5.21
CA PRO A 245 2.91 -20.06 -4.59
C PRO A 245 3.15 -19.12 -3.40
N GLY A 246 2.60 -17.90 -3.43
CA GLY A 246 2.75 -16.89 -2.38
C GLY A 246 3.77 -15.77 -2.61
N LEU A 247 4.46 -15.72 -3.76
CA LEU A 247 5.40 -14.63 -4.10
C LEU A 247 4.87 -13.58 -5.09
N SER A 248 3.64 -13.73 -5.59
CA SER A 248 3.02 -12.72 -6.44
C SER A 248 2.79 -11.42 -5.64
N LEU A 249 3.23 -10.28 -6.16
CA LEU A 249 3.05 -8.98 -5.50
C LEU A 249 1.57 -8.60 -5.44
N PRO A 250 0.94 -8.50 -4.25
CA PRO A 250 -0.39 -7.95 -4.13
C PRO A 250 -0.34 -6.42 -4.03
N ARG A 251 -1.48 -5.79 -4.34
CA ARG A 251 -1.72 -4.37 -4.08
C ARG A 251 -2.09 -4.20 -2.61
N LEU A 252 -1.35 -3.36 -1.89
CA LEU A 252 -1.58 -3.04 -0.48
C LEU A 252 -2.48 -1.80 -0.38
N LEU A 253 -3.57 -1.90 0.38
CA LEU A 253 -4.51 -0.81 0.62
C LEU A 253 -4.59 -0.44 2.10
N ILE A 254 -4.54 0.86 2.37
CA ILE A 254 -4.89 1.44 3.66
C ILE A 254 -6.41 1.56 3.71
N SER A 255 -7.08 0.87 4.64
CA SER A 255 -8.55 0.82 4.72
C SER A 255 -9.16 1.62 5.87
N SER A 256 -8.40 1.85 6.94
CA SER A 256 -8.93 2.42 8.18
C SER A 256 -8.49 3.86 8.37
N PHE A 257 -9.42 4.79 8.16
CA PHE A 257 -9.24 6.22 8.37
C PHE A 257 -10.19 6.65 9.50
N PHE A 258 -9.69 6.74 10.72
CA PHE A 258 -10.50 7.15 11.86
C PHE A 258 -10.34 8.66 12.07
N LYS A 259 -11.48 9.37 12.17
CA LYS A 259 -11.54 10.65 12.91
C LYS A 259 -11.88 10.29 14.35
N VAL A 260 -10.98 10.59 15.29
CA VAL A 260 -11.33 10.52 16.72
C VAL A 260 -12.42 11.57 16.96
N GLN A 261 -13.67 11.14 17.13
CA GLN A 261 -14.72 12.02 17.68
C GLN A 261 -14.44 12.18 19.17
N GLU A 262 -13.90 13.34 19.57
CA GLU A 262 -13.91 13.79 20.96
C GLU A 262 -15.36 13.89 21.45
N LYS A 263 -15.84 12.87 22.17
CA LYS A 263 -17.00 13.06 23.05
C LYS A 263 -16.53 13.83 24.28
N GLN A 264 -16.62 15.16 24.23
CA GLN A 264 -16.52 15.97 25.45
C GLN A 264 -17.63 15.53 26.43
N ARG A 265 -17.22 14.99 27.59
CA ARG A 265 -18.10 14.88 28.76
C ARG A 265 -17.79 16.03 29.72
N PRO A 266 -18.81 16.68 30.32
CA PRO A 266 -18.60 17.80 31.23
C PRO A 266 -18.22 17.34 32.64
N CYS A 267 -17.15 17.95 33.16
CA CYS A 267 -16.82 18.25 34.57
C CYS A 267 -16.73 17.12 35.62
N SER A 268 -15.58 17.02 36.32
CA SER A 268 -15.42 17.33 37.76
C SER A 268 -14.00 17.04 38.27
N SER A 269 -13.58 17.84 39.24
CA SER A 269 -12.26 17.94 39.84
C SER A 269 -11.93 16.80 40.80
N SER A 270 -10.79 16.12 40.60
CA SER A 270 -9.88 15.68 41.67
C SER A 270 -8.61 15.06 41.10
N GLN A 271 -7.48 15.43 41.70
CA GLN A 271 -6.10 15.09 41.36
C GLN A 271 -5.86 13.59 41.07
N GLU A 272 -5.76 13.25 39.79
CA GLU A 272 -5.01 12.12 39.23
C GLU A 272 -4.95 12.37 37.71
N GLN A 273 -4.14 13.35 37.32
CA GLN A 273 -3.93 13.73 35.92
C GLN A 273 -2.43 13.67 35.65
N ASP A 274 -2.01 12.62 34.94
CA ASP A 274 -1.11 12.81 33.80
C ASP A 274 -0.89 11.47 33.05
N TRP A 275 -1.12 11.48 31.74
CA TRP A 275 -0.75 10.48 30.71
C TRP A 275 -1.71 9.36 30.29
N SER A 276 -2.82 9.08 30.97
CA SER A 276 -3.93 8.33 30.32
C SER A 276 -4.73 9.19 29.32
N GLN A 277 -4.42 10.49 29.22
CA GLN A 277 -4.90 11.43 28.18
C GLN A 277 -4.06 11.41 26.88
N GLY A 278 -3.00 10.58 26.79
CA GLY A 278 -2.09 10.55 25.62
C GLY A 278 -2.60 9.77 24.39
N LEU A 279 -3.77 9.13 24.45
CA LEU A 279 -4.35 8.35 23.34
C LEU A 279 -5.43 9.12 22.55
N ALA A 280 -5.62 10.41 22.82
CA ALA A 280 -6.60 11.28 22.18
C ALA A 280 -5.96 12.55 21.58
N ALA A 281 -4.83 12.41 20.89
CA ALA A 281 -4.24 13.46 20.06
C ALA A 281 -4.25 13.02 18.59
N PRO A 282 -4.37 13.93 17.60
CA PRO A 282 -4.07 13.59 16.22
C PRO A 282 -2.69 12.96 16.22
N SER A 283 -2.58 11.72 15.72
CA SER A 283 -1.32 10.99 15.72
C SER A 283 -0.24 11.93 15.17
N PRO A 284 0.77 12.34 15.96
CA PRO A 284 1.80 13.23 15.46
C PRO A 284 2.45 12.57 14.22
N PRO A 285 3.02 13.30 13.26
CA PRO A 285 3.66 12.71 12.07
C PRO A 285 4.56 11.54 12.45
N ALA A 286 5.32 11.73 13.54
CA ALA A 286 6.08 10.76 14.33
C ALA A 286 5.46 9.36 14.50
N ALA A 287 4.14 9.22 14.57
CA ALA A 287 3.43 7.97 14.79
C ALA A 287 3.44 7.08 13.54
N ALA A 288 3.34 7.65 12.33
CA ALA A 288 3.43 6.87 11.11
C ALA A 288 4.82 6.26 10.95
N GLU A 289 5.89 7.03 11.18
CA GLU A 289 7.25 6.49 11.08
C GLU A 289 7.46 5.33 12.07
N LEU A 290 6.99 5.47 13.30
CA LEU A 290 7.08 4.41 14.31
C LEU A 290 6.29 3.17 13.91
N ASN A 291 5.07 3.34 13.37
CA ASN A 291 4.25 2.23 12.90
C ASN A 291 4.90 1.50 11.73
N VAL A 292 5.48 2.22 10.76
CA VAL A 292 6.26 1.60 9.67
C VAL A 292 7.49 0.88 10.22
N GLY A 293 8.20 1.47 11.18
CA GLY A 293 9.31 0.82 11.86
C GLY A 293 8.92 -0.49 12.55
N ARG A 294 7.78 -0.52 13.26
CA ARG A 294 7.21 -1.72 13.88
C ARG A 294 6.79 -2.76 12.83
N LEU A 295 6.19 -2.33 11.73
CA LEU A 295 5.77 -3.19 10.63
C LEU A 295 6.95 -3.92 9.99
N ILE A 296 8.13 -3.29 9.88
CA ILE A 296 9.34 -3.97 9.38
C ILE A 296 9.67 -5.21 10.24
N TYR A 297 9.63 -5.09 11.57
CA TYR A 297 9.87 -6.22 12.46
C TYR A 297 8.84 -7.33 12.28
N GLN A 298 7.55 -6.95 12.19
CA GLN A 298 6.47 -7.91 12.01
C GLN A 298 6.59 -8.67 10.68
N ILE A 299 6.83 -7.98 9.56
CA ILE A 299 7.07 -8.60 8.25
C ILE A 299 8.28 -9.54 8.33
N LEU A 300 9.35 -9.13 9.01
CA LEU A 300 10.55 -9.98 9.16
C LEU A 300 10.39 -11.11 10.19
N HIS A 301 9.20 -11.31 10.74
CA HIS A 301 8.91 -12.33 11.76
C HIS A 301 9.78 -12.20 13.02
N VAL A 302 10.10 -10.97 13.41
CA VAL A 302 10.84 -10.65 14.62
C VAL A 302 9.89 -9.99 15.62
N ASP A 303 9.74 -10.61 16.79
CA ASP A 303 8.88 -10.08 17.84
C ASP A 303 9.44 -8.75 18.39
N ILE A 304 8.59 -7.72 18.36
CA ILE A 304 8.90 -6.42 18.94
C ILE A 304 7.81 -6.02 19.93
N SER A 305 8.19 -5.80 21.19
CA SER A 305 7.28 -5.26 22.20
C SER A 305 7.32 -3.73 22.20
N LEU A 306 6.19 -3.11 22.57
CA LEU A 306 6.13 -1.65 22.76
C LEU A 306 7.13 -1.18 23.83
N GLU A 307 7.38 -2.01 24.85
CA GLU A 307 8.40 -1.76 25.88
C GLU A 307 9.82 -1.64 25.30
N ASN A 308 10.14 -2.42 24.27
CA ASN A 308 11.44 -2.37 23.58
C ASN A 308 11.57 -1.10 22.72
N ILE A 309 10.49 -0.65 22.09
CA ILE A 309 10.47 0.58 21.27
C ILE A 309 10.60 1.82 22.17
N LEU A 310 9.85 1.85 23.26
CA LEU A 310 9.83 2.96 24.21
C LEU A 310 11.02 2.92 25.18
N GLY A 311 11.80 1.82 25.20
CA GLY A 311 13.07 1.74 25.90
C GLY A 311 12.96 1.61 27.41
N PHE A 312 11.82 1.16 27.93
CA PHE A 312 11.57 1.05 29.37
C PHE A 312 12.43 -0.03 30.06
N ARG A 313 12.84 -1.09 29.34
CA ARG A 313 13.68 -2.19 29.88
C ARG A 313 15.07 -2.31 29.25
N SER A 314 15.20 -2.07 27.95
CA SER A 314 16.47 -2.21 27.22
C SER A 314 16.62 -1.06 26.23
N LYS A 315 17.84 -0.50 26.15
CA LYS A 315 18.15 0.57 25.18
C LYS A 315 18.37 0.06 23.75
N ARG A 316 18.36 -1.25 23.53
CA ARG A 316 18.65 -1.88 22.23
C ARG A 316 17.40 -2.47 21.62
N LEU A 317 17.15 -2.12 20.35
CA LEU A 317 16.13 -2.78 19.53
C LEU A 317 16.52 -4.24 19.29
N PRO A 318 15.55 -5.16 19.11
CA PRO A 318 15.84 -6.54 18.76
C PRO A 318 16.67 -6.62 17.48
N GLU A 319 17.57 -7.61 17.38
CA GLU A 319 18.38 -7.76 16.17
C GLU A 319 17.58 -8.45 15.07
N ILE A 320 17.54 -7.82 13.90
CA ILE A 320 17.04 -8.44 12.68
C ILE A 320 18.13 -9.37 12.11
N PRO A 321 17.82 -10.67 11.87
CA PRO A 321 18.77 -11.63 11.33
C PRO A 321 19.13 -11.27 9.88
N SER A 322 20.39 -11.47 9.50
CA SER A 322 20.86 -11.20 8.13
C SER A 322 20.62 -12.41 7.23
N LEU A 323 19.41 -12.52 6.67
CA LEU A 323 18.98 -13.65 5.85
C LEU A 323 19.09 -13.38 4.34
N SER A 324 19.17 -12.12 3.92
CA SER A 324 19.24 -11.73 2.53
C SER A 324 19.97 -10.40 2.29
N ILE A 325 20.09 -9.99 1.02
CA ILE A 325 20.64 -8.69 0.63
C ILE A 325 19.80 -7.50 1.13
N TYR A 326 18.55 -7.71 1.53
CA TYR A 326 17.65 -6.68 2.02
C TYR A 326 17.71 -6.53 3.54
N SER A 327 18.08 -7.57 4.29
CA SER A 327 18.00 -7.60 5.76
C SER A 327 18.78 -6.46 6.41
N ALA A 328 20.01 -6.20 5.95
CA ALA A 328 20.84 -5.13 6.50
C ALA A 328 20.22 -3.73 6.25
N GLY A 329 19.66 -3.53 5.06
CA GLY A 329 18.96 -2.31 4.69
C GLY A 329 17.68 -2.09 5.49
N LEU A 330 16.87 -3.13 5.64
CA LEU A 330 15.64 -3.12 6.45
C LEU A 330 15.95 -2.90 7.93
N LYS A 331 17.01 -3.53 8.46
CA LYS A 331 17.51 -3.28 9.82
C LYS A 331 17.90 -1.81 10.02
N ARG A 332 18.65 -1.24 9.08
CA ARG A 332 19.03 0.18 9.12
C ARG A 332 17.80 1.08 9.08
N LEU A 333 16.88 0.83 8.15
CA LEU A 333 15.65 1.60 8.02
C LEU A 333 14.79 1.54 9.29
N ALA A 334 14.59 0.35 9.87
CA ALA A 334 13.84 0.19 11.11
C ALA A 334 14.49 0.95 12.27
N THR A 335 15.83 0.95 12.36
CA THR A 335 16.56 1.71 13.39
C THR A 335 16.36 3.22 13.23
N LEU A 336 16.36 3.71 11.99
CA LEU A 336 16.14 5.13 11.69
C LEU A 336 14.70 5.58 11.95
N LEU A 337 13.72 4.73 11.64
CA LEU A 337 12.29 4.99 11.89
C LEU A 337 11.93 4.90 13.37
N LEU A 338 12.56 3.99 14.12
CA LEU A 338 12.36 3.81 15.56
C LEU A 338 13.31 4.67 16.40
N HIS A 339 13.89 5.71 15.81
CA HIS A 339 14.77 6.61 16.54
C HIS A 339 14.00 7.36 17.64
N ARG A 340 14.61 7.46 18.82
CA ARG A 340 14.01 8.06 20.03
C ARG A 340 13.79 9.56 19.87
N ASP A 341 14.82 10.24 19.37
CA ASP A 341 14.77 11.65 19.05
C ASP A 341 13.98 11.85 17.74
N PRO A 342 12.82 12.54 17.76
CA PRO A 342 12.03 12.84 16.58
C PRO A 342 12.81 13.63 15.52
N HIS A 343 13.81 14.43 15.92
CA HIS A 343 14.61 15.23 14.98
C HIS A 343 15.63 14.41 14.19
N GLN A 344 16.01 13.24 14.72
CA GLN A 344 16.91 12.29 14.04
C GLN A 344 16.14 11.16 13.34
N ARG A 345 14.82 11.10 13.54
CA ARG A 345 13.96 10.13 12.88
C ARG A 345 13.82 10.48 11.41
N VAL A 346 13.99 9.48 10.54
CA VAL A 346 13.80 9.67 9.11
C VAL A 346 12.31 9.81 8.79
N SER A 347 11.97 10.73 7.89
CA SER A 347 10.58 10.90 7.44
C SER A 347 10.09 9.73 6.58
N ILE A 348 8.78 9.61 6.40
CA ILE A 348 8.19 8.63 5.46
C ILE A 348 8.75 8.78 4.04
N GLU A 349 9.00 10.01 3.58
CA GLU A 349 9.58 10.28 2.26
C GLU A 349 11.03 9.76 2.14
N GLN A 350 11.82 9.93 3.20
CA GLN A 350 13.16 9.35 3.26
C GLN A 350 13.10 7.81 3.33
N ALA A 351 12.14 7.25 4.07
CA ALA A 351 11.91 5.81 4.13
C ALA A 351 11.53 5.23 2.76
N ARG A 352 10.64 5.91 2.01
CA ARG A 352 10.31 5.59 0.62
C ARG A 352 11.55 5.57 -0.25
N GLY A 353 12.37 6.62 -0.18
CA GLY A 353 13.64 6.69 -0.91
C GLY A 353 14.59 5.54 -0.58
N ILE A 354 14.74 5.21 0.71
CA ILE A 354 15.55 4.07 1.16
C ILE A 354 15.03 2.75 0.58
N LEU A 355 13.72 2.50 0.65
CA LEU A 355 13.10 1.29 0.09
C LEU A 355 13.28 1.20 -1.44
N GLN A 356 13.14 2.31 -2.16
CA GLN A 356 13.41 2.38 -3.59
C GLN A 356 14.87 2.07 -3.91
N VAL A 357 15.82 2.58 -3.11
CA VAL A 357 17.24 2.25 -3.27
C VAL A 357 17.51 0.77 -2.97
N LEU A 358 16.86 0.22 -1.95
CA LEU A 358 16.93 -1.20 -1.64
C LEU A 358 16.33 -2.08 -2.74
N LEU A 359 15.35 -1.60 -3.51
CA LEU A 359 14.72 -2.39 -4.58
C LEU A 359 15.46 -2.29 -5.91
N TRP A 360 15.81 -1.08 -6.35
CA TRP A 360 16.34 -0.79 -7.69
C TRP A 360 17.55 0.16 -7.71
N GLY A 361 17.95 0.69 -6.56
CA GLY A 361 18.98 1.72 -6.45
C GLY A 361 20.42 1.27 -6.64
N PRO A 362 21.35 2.24 -6.58
CA PRO A 362 22.77 1.95 -6.56
C PRO A 362 23.13 1.21 -5.26
N ARG A 363 23.82 0.09 -5.43
CA ARG A 363 24.27 -0.77 -4.33
C ARG A 363 25.63 -0.31 -3.80
N GLN A 364 26.00 -0.77 -2.62
CA GLN A 364 27.25 -0.37 -1.97
C GLN A 364 28.49 -0.70 -2.82
N GLU A 365 28.42 -1.73 -3.67
CA GLU A 365 29.51 -2.13 -4.57
C GLU A 365 29.84 -1.06 -5.62
N LEU A 366 28.87 -0.21 -6.01
CA LEU A 366 29.13 0.92 -6.90
C LEU A 366 30.08 1.92 -6.25
N PHE A 367 29.92 2.15 -4.95
CA PHE A 367 30.71 3.13 -4.18
C PHE A 367 32.03 2.56 -3.66
N ALA A 368 32.17 1.23 -3.65
CA ALA A 368 33.45 0.59 -3.36
C ALA A 368 34.49 0.82 -4.48
N ARG A 369 34.02 0.95 -5.74
CA ARG A 369 34.88 1.13 -6.92
C ARG A 369 35.07 2.58 -7.35
N SER A 370 34.08 3.42 -7.09
CA SER A 370 34.05 4.81 -7.55
C SER A 370 33.69 5.75 -6.41
N ARG A 371 34.35 6.91 -6.36
CA ARG A 371 33.99 7.96 -5.39
C ARG A 371 32.54 8.38 -5.63
N LYS A 372 31.75 8.34 -4.56
CA LYS A 372 30.38 8.84 -4.58
C LYS A 372 30.36 10.33 -4.94
N SER A 373 29.81 10.64 -6.12
CA SER A 373 29.67 12.00 -6.64
C SER A 373 28.29 12.17 -7.30
N LEU A 374 27.83 13.43 -7.42
CA LEU A 374 26.56 13.73 -8.11
C LEU A 374 26.61 13.30 -9.58
N GLY A 375 27.73 13.55 -10.27
CA GLY A 375 27.90 13.14 -11.67
C GLY A 375 27.80 11.63 -11.88
N LEU A 376 28.38 10.82 -10.98
CA LEU A 376 28.26 9.35 -11.05
C LEU A 376 26.79 8.90 -10.90
N LEU A 377 26.07 9.50 -9.95
CA LEU A 377 24.66 9.17 -9.70
C LEU A 377 23.76 9.61 -10.85
N GLN A 378 24.05 10.76 -11.45
CA GLN A 378 23.36 11.25 -12.64
C GLN A 378 23.56 10.28 -13.81
N SER A 379 24.80 9.88 -14.11
CA SER A 379 25.07 8.89 -15.17
C SER A 379 24.39 7.54 -14.89
N TRP A 380 24.44 7.07 -13.65
CA TRP A 380 23.74 5.84 -13.24
C TRP A 380 22.24 5.94 -13.47
N LEU A 381 21.62 7.07 -13.11
CA LEU A 381 20.19 7.30 -13.27
C LEU A 381 19.79 7.31 -14.75
N GLN A 382 20.54 8.00 -15.59
CA GLN A 382 20.32 8.07 -17.04
C GLN A 382 20.38 6.67 -17.68
N VAL A 383 21.40 5.88 -17.34
CA VAL A 383 21.52 4.50 -17.83
C VAL A 383 20.34 3.64 -17.37
N LYS A 384 19.90 3.78 -16.11
CA LYS A 384 18.77 3.00 -15.60
C LYS A 384 17.44 3.35 -16.27
N ARG A 385 17.18 4.62 -16.55
CA ARG A 385 16.00 5.07 -17.31
C ARG A 385 15.99 4.48 -18.72
N ALA A 386 17.13 4.54 -19.41
CA ALA A 386 17.28 3.95 -20.74
C ALA A 386 17.02 2.43 -20.74
N LEU A 387 17.62 1.70 -19.81
CA LEU A 387 17.43 0.24 -19.68
C LEU A 387 15.98 -0.14 -19.35
N LEU A 388 15.30 0.66 -18.53
CA LEU A 388 13.91 0.43 -18.18
C LEU A 388 12.99 0.59 -19.41
N LEU A 389 13.20 1.64 -20.20
CA LEU A 389 12.46 1.85 -21.45
C LEU A 389 12.73 0.76 -22.48
N LEU A 390 13.98 0.32 -22.62
CA LEU A 390 14.34 -0.79 -23.50
C LEU A 390 13.62 -2.07 -23.09
N ARG A 391 13.58 -2.38 -21.79
CA ARG A 391 12.84 -3.53 -21.26
C ARG A 391 11.35 -3.46 -21.60
N PHE A 392 10.73 -2.28 -21.56
CA PHE A 392 9.33 -2.14 -21.97
C PHE A 392 9.14 -2.34 -23.47
N ALA A 393 10.04 -1.82 -24.29
CA ALA A 393 10.00 -2.05 -25.73
C ALA A 393 10.11 -3.55 -26.07
N GLU A 394 11.05 -4.27 -25.45
CA GLU A 394 11.22 -5.72 -25.60
C GLU A 394 9.99 -6.50 -25.13
N ASN A 395 9.41 -6.11 -23.98
CA ASN A 395 8.21 -6.75 -23.44
C ASN A 395 6.97 -6.51 -24.32
N SER A 396 6.91 -5.41 -25.07
CA SER A 396 5.82 -5.15 -26.02
C SER A 396 5.97 -5.95 -27.32
N ALA A 397 7.21 -6.26 -27.70
CA ALA A 397 7.52 -7.04 -28.90
C ALA A 397 7.39 -8.56 -28.66
N GLY A 398 7.77 -9.06 -27.48
CA GLY A 398 7.39 -10.40 -27.04
C GLY A 398 5.92 -10.40 -26.62
N ALA A 399 5.17 -11.48 -26.85
CA ALA A 399 3.79 -11.61 -26.37
C ALA A 399 3.71 -11.75 -24.81
N ARG A 400 4.43 -10.89 -24.09
CA ARG A 400 4.49 -10.87 -22.63
C ARG A 400 3.29 -10.12 -22.09
N ALA A 401 2.87 -10.48 -20.88
CA ALA A 401 1.79 -9.81 -20.17
C ALA A 401 2.08 -8.30 -20.03
N SER A 402 1.00 -7.52 -19.98
CA SER A 402 1.05 -6.08 -19.70
C SER A 402 1.85 -5.81 -18.42
N PRO A 403 2.53 -4.64 -18.35
CA PRO A 403 3.33 -4.28 -17.19
C PRO A 403 2.52 -4.33 -15.88
N GLY A 404 3.09 -4.92 -14.84
CA GLY A 404 2.42 -5.13 -13.56
C GLY A 404 2.64 -3.99 -12.56
N LEU A 405 2.21 -4.24 -11.33
CA LEU A 405 2.36 -3.30 -10.22
C LEU A 405 3.83 -3.00 -9.88
N GLU A 406 4.73 -3.98 -9.99
CA GLU A 406 6.16 -3.75 -9.73
C GLU A 406 6.79 -2.83 -10.78
N GLU A 407 6.46 -3.05 -12.07
CA GLU A 407 6.89 -2.17 -13.16
C GLU A 407 6.43 -0.73 -12.94
N TRP A 408 5.16 -0.53 -12.52
CA TRP A 408 4.65 0.80 -12.19
C TRP A 408 5.41 1.45 -11.02
N LEU A 409 5.65 0.73 -9.92
CA LEU A 409 6.42 1.23 -8.77
C LEU A 409 7.85 1.62 -9.17
N CYS A 410 8.46 0.83 -10.05
CA CYS A 410 9.79 1.11 -10.60
C CYS A 410 9.79 2.37 -11.47
N CYS A 411 8.79 2.55 -12.35
CA CYS A 411 8.61 3.77 -13.14
C CYS A 411 8.46 5.00 -12.24
N GLN A 412 7.61 4.93 -11.21
CA GLN A 412 7.40 6.02 -10.26
C GLN A 412 8.70 6.45 -9.57
N TYR A 413 9.56 5.49 -9.20
CA TYR A 413 10.89 5.79 -8.67
C TYR A 413 11.75 6.54 -9.68
N PHE A 414 11.91 6.01 -10.90
CA PHE A 414 12.80 6.60 -11.90
C PHE A 414 12.28 7.92 -12.48
N LEU A 415 10.98 8.18 -12.38
CA LEU A 415 10.38 9.47 -12.71
C LEU A 415 10.70 10.55 -11.66
N GLY A 416 10.50 10.24 -10.38
CA GLY A 416 10.63 11.25 -9.31
C GLY A 416 12.03 11.42 -8.74
N VAL A 417 12.94 10.46 -8.94
CA VAL A 417 14.26 10.47 -8.31
C VAL A 417 15.23 11.41 -9.01
N THR A 418 16.01 12.16 -8.22
CA THR A 418 17.14 13.00 -8.67
C THR A 418 18.47 12.52 -8.10
N GLU A 419 19.58 12.90 -8.72
CA GLU A 419 20.93 12.61 -8.22
C GLU A 419 21.17 13.13 -6.80
N HIS A 420 20.56 14.25 -6.43
CA HIS A 420 20.62 14.81 -5.08
C HIS A 420 19.89 13.93 -4.06
N THR A 421 18.67 13.49 -4.39
CA THR A 421 17.91 12.58 -3.51
C THR A 421 18.63 11.24 -3.36
N LEU A 422 19.18 10.67 -4.44
CA LEU A 422 20.02 9.48 -4.39
C LEU A 422 21.23 9.66 -3.49
N TYR A 423 21.91 10.81 -3.60
CA TYR A 423 23.07 11.11 -2.78
C TYR A 423 22.71 11.11 -1.30
N GLN A 424 21.63 11.78 -0.91
CA GLN A 424 21.18 11.85 0.48
C GLN A 424 20.76 10.46 1.00
N VAL A 425 19.89 9.76 0.27
CA VAL A 425 19.37 8.45 0.68
C VAL A 425 20.51 7.43 0.83
N THR A 426 21.42 7.34 -0.13
CA THR A 426 22.56 6.42 -0.05
C THR A 426 23.56 6.81 1.04
N GLN A 427 23.61 8.09 1.45
CA GLN A 427 24.43 8.52 2.58
C GLN A 427 23.86 8.01 3.90
N VAL A 428 22.54 8.10 4.06
CA VAL A 428 21.83 7.65 5.26
C VAL A 428 21.83 6.11 5.36
N LEU A 429 21.61 5.44 4.23
CA LEU A 429 21.51 3.98 4.16
C LEU A 429 22.86 3.27 4.36
N TYR A 430 23.92 3.78 3.75
CA TYR A 430 25.27 3.18 3.81
C TYR A 430 26.21 3.91 4.77
N ALA A 431 25.67 4.75 5.66
CA ALA A 431 26.46 5.35 6.73
C ALA A 431 27.06 4.23 7.60
N PRO A 432 28.35 4.35 7.98
CA PRO A 432 29.05 3.35 8.76
C PRO A 432 28.41 3.08 10.12
#